data_AF-A0A1Q6L810-F1
#
_entry.id   AF-A0A1Q6L810-F1
#
_cell.length_a   1.000
_cell.length_b   1.000
_cell.length_c   1.000
_cell.angle_alpha   90.00
_cell.angle_beta   90.00
_cell.angle_gamma   90.00
#
_symmetry.space_group_name_H-M   'P 1'
#
loop_
_entity.id
_entity.type
_entity.pdbx_description
1 polymer ?
#
loop_
_entity_poly.entity_id
_entity_poly.type
_entity_poly.pdbx_seq_one_letter_code
_entity_poly.pdbx_strand_id
1 'polypeptide(L)'
;MKNIEEIKKTPGIIIKKQGQDGFGGTIFPIEYKKGKVKIINDIDKALHFIFSWGCGFEHLSVSTPVKTPTWEQMCFMKDIFWNEDEVCMQIHPKKENYVNIMPYCLHIWRPINKEIPTPPNIMVGFRKGKEKEDIQELIEFYKDMPKW
;
A
#
# COMPACT_ATOMS: atom_id res chain seq x y z
N MET A 1 8.18 7.96 -1.01
CA MET A 1 7.43 7.68 -2.25
C MET A 1 8.35 7.63 -3.47
N LYS A 2 7.90 6.97 -4.54
CA LYS A 2 8.53 7.01 -5.87
C LYS A 2 8.28 8.34 -6.59
N ASN A 3 9.13 8.65 -7.58
CA ASN A 3 8.96 9.83 -8.42
C ASN A 3 7.74 9.65 -9.36
N ILE A 4 6.97 10.70 -9.59
CA ILE A 4 5.83 10.67 -10.52
C ILE A 4 6.21 10.21 -11.93
N GLU A 5 7.41 10.55 -12.40
CA GLU A 5 7.90 10.11 -13.72
C GLU A 5 8.23 8.62 -13.77
N GLU A 6 8.51 8.00 -12.63
CA GLU A 6 8.61 6.54 -12.50
C GLU A 6 7.22 5.91 -12.49
N ILE A 7 6.31 6.46 -11.66
CA ILE A 7 4.92 5.99 -11.53
C ILE A 7 4.20 5.99 -12.89
N LYS A 8 4.40 7.04 -13.71
CA LYS A 8 3.82 7.16 -15.05
C LYS A 8 4.29 6.07 -16.03
N LYS A 9 5.40 5.38 -15.75
CA LYS A 9 5.89 4.28 -16.58
C LYS A 9 5.19 2.96 -16.28
N THR A 10 4.43 2.86 -15.19
CA THR A 10 3.64 1.68 -14.85
C THR A 10 2.65 1.36 -15.96
N PRO A 11 2.75 0.18 -16.61
CA PRO A 11 1.82 -0.14 -17.69
C PRO A 11 0.37 -0.19 -17.21
N GLY A 12 -0.54 0.37 -18.00
CA GLY A 12 -1.96 0.44 -17.67
C GLY A 12 -2.36 1.64 -16.81
N ILE A 13 -1.40 2.42 -16.27
CA ILE A 13 -1.72 3.62 -15.50
C ILE A 13 -2.13 4.78 -16.41
N ILE A 14 -3.19 5.50 -16.02
CA ILE A 14 -3.66 6.72 -16.68
C ILE A 14 -3.88 7.78 -15.60
N ILE A 15 -3.06 8.83 -15.63
CA ILE A 15 -3.24 10.01 -14.77
C ILE A 15 -4.33 10.90 -15.37
N LYS A 16 -5.40 11.16 -14.61
CA LYS A 16 -6.55 11.95 -15.06
C LYS A 16 -6.50 13.40 -14.58
N LYS A 17 -5.97 13.63 -13.39
CA LYS A 17 -5.86 14.97 -12.79
C LYS A 17 -4.64 15.04 -11.89
N GLN A 18 -3.95 16.16 -11.92
CA GLN A 18 -2.83 16.48 -11.04
C GLN A 18 -3.06 17.84 -10.40
N GLY A 19 -2.83 17.92 -9.09
CA GLY A 19 -2.87 19.13 -8.28
C GLY A 19 -1.48 19.45 -7.72
N GLN A 20 -1.43 20.41 -6.80
CA GLN A 20 -0.18 20.86 -6.18
C GLN A 20 0.44 19.78 -5.28
N ASP A 21 -0.39 19.01 -4.59
CA ASP A 21 0.00 18.06 -3.54
C ASP A 21 -0.52 16.64 -3.79
N GLY A 22 -0.85 16.32 -5.04
CA GLY A 22 -1.36 14.99 -5.39
C GLY A 22 -1.82 14.85 -6.82
N PHE A 23 -2.23 13.64 -7.17
CA PHE A 23 -2.82 13.30 -8.46
C PHE A 23 -3.75 12.10 -8.36
N GLY A 24 -4.69 12.01 -9.28
CA GLY A 24 -5.67 10.94 -9.35
C GLY A 24 -5.74 10.34 -10.74
N GLY A 25 -6.09 9.06 -10.78
CA GLY A 25 -6.05 8.30 -12.02
C GLY A 25 -6.77 6.97 -11.94
N THR A 26 -6.51 6.16 -12.96
CA THR A 26 -7.01 4.80 -13.06
C THR A 26 -5.89 3.90 -13.56
N ILE A 27 -5.75 2.72 -12.99
CA ILE A 27 -4.91 1.66 -13.54
C ILE A 27 -5.79 0.55 -14.11
N PHE A 28 -5.56 0.25 -15.38
CA PHE A 28 -6.27 -0.77 -16.14
C PHE A 28 -5.50 -2.09 -16.13
N PRO A 29 -6.20 -3.24 -16.16
CA PRO A 29 -5.54 -4.53 -16.33
C PRO A 29 -4.70 -4.57 -17.60
N ILE A 30 -3.62 -5.34 -17.55
CA ILE A 30 -2.72 -5.53 -18.69
C ILE A 30 -2.54 -7.00 -19.01
N GLU A 31 -2.32 -7.29 -20.28
CA GLU A 31 -1.89 -8.59 -20.79
C GLU A 31 -0.48 -8.48 -21.36
N TYR A 32 0.38 -9.43 -20.99
CA TYR A 32 1.69 -9.59 -21.62
C TYR A 32 1.61 -10.73 -22.64
N LYS A 33 1.87 -10.43 -23.91
CA LYS A 33 1.89 -11.44 -24.98
C LYS A 33 3.04 -11.18 -25.93
N LYS A 34 3.96 -12.15 -26.04
CA LYS A 34 5.14 -12.11 -26.92
C LYS A 34 5.97 -10.81 -26.75
N GLY A 35 6.24 -10.43 -25.51
CA GLY A 35 7.01 -9.21 -25.18
C GLY A 35 6.27 -7.89 -25.42
N LYS A 36 4.98 -7.92 -25.78
CA LYS A 36 4.15 -6.72 -25.93
C LYS A 36 3.16 -6.62 -24.77
N VAL A 37 3.02 -5.40 -24.23
CA VAL A 37 1.98 -5.09 -23.25
C VAL A 37 0.73 -4.60 -23.98
N LYS A 38 -0.41 -5.17 -23.62
CA LYS A 38 -1.73 -4.72 -24.09
C LYS A 38 -2.53 -4.26 -22.88
N ILE A 39 -3.00 -3.02 -22.92
CA ILE A 39 -3.94 -2.51 -21.91
C ILE A 39 -5.34 -3.07 -22.23
N ILE A 40 -5.99 -3.65 -21.23
CA ILE A 40 -7.36 -4.14 -21.31
C ILE A 40 -8.28 -3.06 -20.77
N ASN A 41 -9.11 -2.49 -21.63
CA ASN A 41 -10.10 -1.48 -21.24
C ASN A 41 -11.35 -2.14 -20.61
N ASP A 42 -11.15 -2.79 -19.47
CA ASP A 42 -12.21 -3.39 -18.64
C ASP A 42 -12.37 -2.55 -17.37
N ILE A 43 -13.41 -1.72 -17.35
CA ILE A 43 -13.64 -0.75 -16.27
C ILE A 43 -13.97 -1.44 -14.95
N ASP A 44 -14.65 -2.59 -14.97
CA ASP A 44 -15.06 -3.33 -13.78
C ASP A 44 -13.85 -3.94 -13.06
N LYS A 45 -12.73 -4.10 -13.77
CA LYS A 45 -11.45 -4.59 -13.25
C LYS A 45 -10.42 -3.48 -13.02
N ALA A 46 -10.75 -2.23 -13.33
CA ALA A 46 -9.84 -1.12 -13.14
C ALA A 46 -9.77 -0.71 -11.66
N LEU A 47 -8.60 -0.21 -11.23
CA LEU A 47 -8.43 0.40 -9.91
C LEU A 47 -8.38 1.92 -10.08
N HIS A 48 -9.30 2.60 -9.42
CA HIS A 48 -9.26 4.05 -9.31
C HIS A 48 -8.37 4.43 -8.13
N PHE A 49 -7.62 5.52 -8.29
CA PHE A 49 -6.78 5.98 -7.20
C PHE A 49 -6.70 7.49 -7.08
N ILE A 50 -6.41 7.92 -5.86
CA ILE A 50 -5.96 9.27 -5.53
C ILE A 50 -4.71 9.09 -4.67
N PHE A 51 -3.60 9.69 -5.12
CA PHE A 51 -2.36 9.75 -4.36
C PHE A 51 -2.07 11.20 -3.99
N SER A 52 -1.77 11.48 -2.73
CA SER A 52 -1.45 12.82 -2.24
C SER A 52 -0.37 12.79 -1.18
N TRP A 53 0.32 13.90 -0.99
CA TRP A 53 1.31 14.12 0.08
C TRP A 53 0.96 15.35 0.93
N GLY A 54 -0.31 15.71 0.96
CA GLY A 54 -0.86 16.78 1.79
C GLY A 54 -1.02 16.36 3.26
N CYS A 55 -1.30 17.33 4.13
CA CYS A 55 -1.65 17.10 5.54
C CYS A 55 -0.62 16.28 6.36
N GLY A 56 0.64 16.23 5.93
CA GLY A 56 1.71 15.49 6.62
C GLY A 56 1.70 13.98 6.40
N PHE A 57 0.94 13.48 5.42
CA PHE A 57 0.91 12.06 5.05
C PHE A 57 1.05 11.89 3.55
N GLU A 58 1.86 10.93 3.13
CA GLU A 58 1.68 10.27 1.84
C GLU A 58 0.44 9.37 1.98
N HIS A 59 -0.56 9.60 1.14
CA HIS A 59 -1.88 8.96 1.22
C HIS A 59 -2.28 8.45 -0.14
N LEU A 60 -2.57 7.15 -0.21
CA LEU A 60 -3.17 6.51 -1.36
C LEU A 60 -4.59 6.06 -1.00
N SER A 61 -5.56 6.48 -1.79
CA SER A 61 -6.90 5.90 -1.83
C SER A 61 -7.00 5.00 -3.05
N VAL A 62 -7.50 3.79 -2.88
CA VAL A 62 -7.73 2.82 -3.97
C VAL A 62 -9.16 2.35 -3.90
N SER A 63 -9.88 2.43 -5.01
CA SER A 63 -11.24 1.91 -5.11
C SER A 63 -11.49 1.15 -6.38
N THR A 64 -12.49 0.27 -6.35
CA THR A 64 -13.02 -0.38 -7.56
C THR A 64 -14.50 -0.05 -7.71
N PRO A 65 -15.06 -0.16 -8.93
CA PRO A 65 -16.47 0.17 -9.17
C PRO A 65 -17.46 -0.76 -8.45
N VAL A 66 -17.09 -2.03 -8.23
CA VAL A 66 -18.06 -3.09 -7.86
C VAL A 66 -17.76 -3.81 -6.55
N LYS A 67 -16.53 -3.75 -6.02
CA LYS A 67 -16.14 -4.46 -4.79
C LYS A 67 -14.94 -3.85 -4.09
N THR A 68 -14.75 -4.17 -2.82
CA THR A 68 -13.54 -3.77 -2.10
C THR A 68 -12.29 -4.31 -2.81
N PRO A 69 -11.23 -3.49 -3.00
CA PRO A 69 -9.95 -3.98 -3.52
C PRO A 69 -9.43 -5.17 -2.70
N THR A 70 -8.88 -6.16 -3.38
CA THR A 70 -8.27 -7.32 -2.70
C THR A 70 -6.94 -6.94 -2.07
N TRP A 71 -6.45 -7.77 -1.15
CA TRP A 71 -5.13 -7.58 -0.54
C TRP A 71 -4.03 -7.49 -1.61
N GLU A 72 -4.05 -8.37 -2.61
CA GLU A 72 -3.07 -8.40 -3.71
C GLU A 72 -3.12 -7.11 -4.53
N GLN A 73 -4.33 -6.58 -4.79
CA GLN A 73 -4.49 -5.30 -5.47
C GLN A 73 -3.91 -4.16 -4.63
N MET A 74 -4.10 -4.16 -3.31
CA MET A 74 -3.52 -3.16 -2.42
C MET A 74 -1.98 -3.26 -2.35
N CYS A 75 -1.40 -4.46 -2.30
CA CYS A 75 0.04 -4.67 -2.38
C CYS A 75 0.61 -4.16 -3.71
N PHE A 76 -0.01 -4.53 -4.83
CA PHE A 76 0.38 -4.04 -6.15
C PHE A 76 0.34 -2.50 -6.22
N MET A 77 -0.70 -1.89 -5.68
CA MET A 77 -0.80 -0.44 -5.62
C MET A 77 0.29 0.15 -4.71
N LYS A 78 0.58 -0.42 -3.53
CA LYS A 78 1.69 0.02 -2.67
C LYS A 78 3.01 0.05 -3.44
N ASP A 79 3.30 -1.01 -4.20
CA ASP A 79 4.57 -1.14 -4.93
C ASP A 79 4.70 -0.16 -6.10
N ILE A 80 3.59 0.38 -6.61
CA ILE A 80 3.63 1.45 -7.62
C ILE A 80 4.06 2.78 -7.01
N PHE A 81 3.55 3.14 -5.82
CA PHE A 81 3.71 4.49 -5.26
C PHE A 81 4.87 4.63 -4.27
N TRP A 82 5.31 3.54 -3.66
CA TRP A 82 6.39 3.53 -2.67
C TRP A 82 7.50 2.55 -3.03
N ASN A 83 8.69 2.75 -2.46
CA ASN A 83 9.80 1.82 -2.56
C ASN A 83 9.59 0.59 -1.65
N GLU A 84 10.38 -0.45 -1.88
CA GLU A 84 10.27 -1.72 -1.14
C GLU A 84 10.58 -1.56 0.36
N ASP A 85 11.51 -0.67 0.70
CA ASP A 85 11.97 -0.36 2.05
C ASP A 85 11.05 0.62 2.82
N GLU A 86 10.02 1.16 2.16
CA GLU A 86 9.10 2.11 2.78
C GLU A 86 7.94 1.40 3.48
N VAL A 87 7.94 1.49 4.82
CA VAL A 87 6.81 1.03 5.66
C VAL A 87 5.60 1.92 5.39
N CYS A 88 4.47 1.27 5.11
CA CYS A 88 3.16 1.91 4.94
C CYS A 88 2.12 1.16 5.77
N MET A 89 1.03 1.82 6.14
CA MET A 89 0.00 1.25 7.00
C MET A 89 -1.41 1.46 6.45
N GLN A 90 -2.29 0.49 6.69
CA GLN A 90 -3.73 0.69 6.66
C GLN A 90 -4.22 0.82 8.09
N ILE A 91 -4.96 1.88 8.39
CA ILE A 91 -5.42 2.20 9.74
C ILE A 91 -6.94 2.10 9.80
N HIS A 92 -7.45 1.49 10.86
CA HIS A 92 -8.85 1.60 11.24
C HIS A 92 -8.98 2.77 12.22
N PRO A 93 -9.48 3.94 11.79
CA PRO A 93 -9.70 5.04 12.72
C PRO A 93 -10.81 4.67 13.72
N LYS A 94 -10.88 5.42 14.82
CA LYS A 94 -12.00 5.30 15.77
C LYS A 94 -13.33 5.38 15.01
N LYS A 95 -14.32 4.58 15.42
CA LYS A 95 -15.63 4.51 14.75
C LYS A 95 -16.30 5.88 14.62
N GLU A 96 -16.19 6.74 15.63
CA GLU A 96 -16.70 8.11 15.63
C GLU A 96 -16.04 9.02 14.57
N ASN A 97 -14.82 8.69 14.16
CA ASN A 97 -14.04 9.41 13.14
C ASN A 97 -14.01 8.66 11.80
N TYR A 98 -14.73 7.53 11.68
CA TYR A 98 -14.75 6.73 10.47
C TYR A 98 -15.68 7.38 9.44
N VAL A 99 -15.10 7.87 8.36
CA VAL A 99 -15.82 8.48 7.24
C VAL A 99 -15.77 7.51 6.05
N ASN A 100 -16.92 7.01 5.61
CA ASN A 100 -17.05 6.16 4.43
C ASN A 100 -17.95 6.83 3.38
N ILE A 101 -17.32 7.59 2.48
CA ILE A 101 -17.99 8.24 1.35
C ILE A 101 -17.94 7.38 0.07
N MET A 102 -17.21 6.26 0.10
CA MET A 102 -17.02 5.37 -1.04
C MET A 102 -16.90 3.92 -0.54
N PRO A 103 -17.97 3.11 -0.65
CA PRO A 103 -18.10 1.80 0.00
C PRO A 103 -16.98 0.80 -0.30
N TYR A 104 -16.30 0.98 -1.44
CA TYR A 104 -15.26 0.08 -1.94
C TYR A 104 -13.91 0.78 -2.05
N CYS A 105 -13.59 1.65 -1.09
CA CYS A 105 -12.33 2.35 -1.01
C CYS A 105 -11.50 1.82 0.17
N LEU A 106 -10.25 1.46 -0.09
CA LEU A 106 -9.23 1.21 0.91
C LEU A 106 -8.15 2.27 0.80
N HIS A 107 -7.41 2.44 1.88
CA HIS A 107 -6.43 3.51 1.99
C HIS A 107 -5.13 3.00 2.57
N ILE A 108 -4.02 3.50 2.04
CA ILE A 108 -2.67 3.30 2.56
C ILE A 108 -2.12 4.66 2.96
N TRP A 109 -1.50 4.72 4.13
CA TRP A 109 -0.89 5.93 4.67
C TRP A 109 0.57 5.69 5.04
N ARG A 110 1.38 6.72 4.87
CA ARG A 110 2.71 6.83 5.44
C ARG A 110 2.94 8.27 5.93
N PRO A 111 3.27 8.49 7.22
CA PRO A 111 3.50 9.83 7.73
C PRO A 111 4.81 10.39 7.15
N ILE A 112 4.81 11.69 6.85
CA ILE A 112 5.99 12.39 6.36
C ILE A 112 6.85 12.76 7.57
N ASN A 113 8.17 12.53 7.47
CA ASN A 113 9.15 12.82 8.52
C ASN A 113 8.89 12.10 9.86
N LYS A 114 8.19 10.97 9.85
CA LYS A 114 8.02 10.09 11.01
C LYS A 114 8.18 8.64 10.59
N GLU A 115 8.76 7.85 11.47
CA GLU A 115 8.86 6.41 11.28
C GLU A 115 7.59 5.72 11.77
N ILE A 116 7.13 4.71 11.03
CA ILE A 116 6.04 3.84 11.48
C ILE A 116 6.68 2.74 12.32
N PRO A 117 6.29 2.58 13.59
CA PRO A 117 6.82 1.49 14.40
C PRO A 117 6.35 0.16 13.80
N THR A 118 7.30 -0.74 13.54
CA THR A 118 6.99 -2.12 13.17
C THR A 118 7.17 -3.03 14.37
N PRO A 119 6.27 -3.99 14.59
CA PRO A 119 6.49 -5.01 15.61
C PRO A 119 7.74 -5.85 15.26
N PRO A 120 8.37 -6.50 16.26
CA PRO A 120 9.39 -7.50 16.00
C PRO A 120 8.90 -8.59 15.02
N ASN A 121 9.78 -9.04 14.12
CA ASN A 121 9.41 -10.01 13.06
C ASN A 121 8.85 -11.32 13.62
N ILE A 122 9.31 -11.70 14.82
CA ILE A 122 8.84 -12.87 15.57
C ILE A 122 7.32 -12.89 15.83
N MET A 123 6.64 -11.73 15.79
CA MET A 123 5.18 -11.67 15.94
C MET A 123 4.43 -12.16 14.69
N VAL A 124 5.12 -12.30 13.55
CA VAL A 124 4.57 -12.80 12.28
C VAL A 124 5.09 -14.20 11.98
N GLY A 125 6.37 -14.45 12.26
CA GLY A 125 6.99 -15.77 12.09
C GLY A 125 8.51 -15.68 11.95
N PHE A 126 9.16 -16.84 11.82
CA PHE A 126 10.61 -16.91 11.64
C PHE A 126 11.01 -16.68 10.19
N ARG A 127 12.05 -15.87 10.00
CA ARG A 127 12.69 -15.59 8.73
C ARG A 127 13.41 -16.85 8.25
N LYS A 128 13.05 -17.31 7.05
CA LYS A 128 13.66 -18.49 6.44
C LYS A 128 15.19 -18.35 6.36
N GLY A 129 15.91 -19.31 6.93
CA GLY A 129 17.37 -19.33 6.99
C GLY A 129 17.98 -18.48 8.11
N LYS A 130 17.17 -17.84 8.96
CA LYS A 130 17.58 -17.06 10.14
C LYS A 130 16.88 -17.51 11.42
N GLU A 131 16.34 -18.73 11.44
CA GLU A 131 15.49 -19.22 12.52
C GLU A 131 16.20 -19.19 13.89
N LYS A 132 17.51 -19.49 13.93
CA LYS A 132 18.29 -19.42 15.17
C LYS A 132 18.41 -18.01 15.74
N GLU A 133 18.57 -17.00 14.87
CA GLU A 133 18.64 -15.60 15.27
C GLU A 133 17.29 -15.16 15.85
N ASP A 134 16.20 -15.51 15.16
CA ASP A 134 14.86 -15.11 15.58
C ASP A 134 14.41 -15.81 16.87
N ILE A 135 14.81 -17.07 17.08
CA ILE A 135 14.59 -17.78 18.36
C ILE A 135 15.34 -17.07 19.50
N GLN A 136 16.56 -16.61 19.26
CA GLN A 136 17.31 -15.87 20.27
C GLN A 136 16.63 -14.54 20.62
N GLU A 137 16.17 -13.79 19.62
CA GLU A 137 15.40 -12.56 19.80
C GLU A 137 14.10 -12.81 20.59
N LEU A 138 13.40 -13.92 20.30
CA LEU A 138 12.21 -14.33 21.04
C LEU A 138 12.51 -14.65 22.51
N ILE A 139 13.59 -15.37 22.79
CA ILE A 139 14.02 -15.69 24.16
C ILE A 139 14.33 -14.40 24.93
N GLU A 140 15.01 -13.44 24.30
CA GLU A 140 15.33 -12.14 24.90
C GLU A 140 14.06 -11.33 25.16
N PHE A 141 13.16 -11.25 24.19
CA PHE A 141 11.87 -10.58 24.33
C PHE A 141 11.08 -11.09 25.55
N TYR A 142 11.03 -12.42 25.76
CA TYR A 142 10.33 -13.02 26.90
C TYR A 142 11.08 -12.92 28.24
N LYS A 143 12.39 -12.67 28.27
CA LYS A 143 13.12 -12.46 29.54
C LYS A 143 12.64 -11.21 30.26
N ASP A 144 12.31 -10.17 29.50
CA ASP A 144 11.94 -8.86 30.02
C ASP A 144 10.41 -8.68 30.17
N MET A 145 9.61 -9.65 29.72
CA MET A 145 8.16 -9.60 29.92
C MET A 145 7.79 -9.89 31.38
N PRO A 146 6.79 -9.16 31.94
CA PRO A 146 6.17 -9.52 33.20
C PRO A 146 5.69 -10.97 33.13
N LYS A 147 6.11 -11.79 34.11
CA LYS A 147 5.52 -13.11 34.30
C LYS A 147 4.12 -12.91 34.85
N TRP A 148 3.13 -13.40 34.10
CA TRP A 148 1.71 -13.35 34.44
C TRP A 148 1.42 -14.28 35.62
#